data_AF-A0A3D0JZ83-F1
#
_entry.id   AF-A0A3D0JZ83-F1
#
_cell.length_a   1.000
_cell.length_b   1.000
_cell.length_c   1.000
_cell.angle_alpha   90.00
_cell.angle_beta   90.00
_cell.angle_gamma   90.00
#
_symmetry.space_group_name_H-M   'P 1'
#
loop_
_entity.id
_entity.type
_entity.pdbx_description
1 polymer ?
#
loop_
_entity_poly.entity_id
_entity_poly.type
_entity_poly.pdbx_seq_one_letter_code
_entity_poly.pdbx_strand_id
1 'polypeptide(L)'
;MGADGQRCIRLRRPPVLSVVDDPFVPDGVDPVEVDDRWQRMCRFNPALFDGTVLHVLGVHRNGHGGVTMHLVECSYRYAAVQDAAFDCGVRTLGVKGMVHCDGKLLLGRRADWVHHYPGQWEFAPAGGVEPGRDP
;
A
#
# COMPACT_ATOMS: atom_id res chain seq x y z
N MET A 1 23.96 -6.03 13.31
CA MET A 1 24.06 -4.78 12.53
C MET A 1 23.49 -5.07 11.14
N GLY A 2 22.18 -4.89 10.98
CA GLY A 2 21.48 -5.24 9.74
C GLY A 2 21.71 -4.17 8.67
N ALA A 3 21.88 -4.60 7.43
CA ALA A 3 22.21 -3.76 6.28
C ALA A 3 21.14 -2.67 6.05
N ASP A 4 21.44 -1.46 6.50
CA ASP A 4 20.73 -0.25 6.12
C ASP A 4 21.33 0.22 4.78
N GLY A 5 20.81 -0.28 3.67
CA GLY A 5 21.44 -0.11 2.36
C GLY A 5 20.51 -0.32 1.18
N GLN A 6 19.85 0.77 0.76
CA GLN A 6 18.98 0.94 -0.43
C GLN A 6 17.51 0.51 -0.31
N ARG A 7 16.75 1.19 0.56
CA ARG A 7 15.26 1.19 0.51
C ARG A 7 14.65 1.87 -0.73
N CYS A 8 15.48 2.46 -1.60
CA CYS A 8 15.03 3.17 -2.79
C CYS A 8 15.82 2.69 -4.01
N ILE A 9 15.10 2.31 -5.07
CA ILE A 9 15.67 1.92 -6.36
C ILE A 9 15.36 3.02 -7.36
N ARG A 10 16.38 3.76 -7.80
CA ARG A 10 16.22 4.71 -8.91
C ARG A 10 16.05 3.93 -10.22
N LEU A 11 14.88 4.08 -10.84
CA LEU A 11 14.56 3.47 -12.12
C LEU A 11 14.97 4.38 -13.28
N ARG A 12 15.43 3.79 -14.38
CA ARG A 12 15.70 4.46 -15.67
C ARG A 12 14.62 4.18 -16.72
N ARG A 13 13.68 3.30 -16.40
CA ARG A 13 12.52 2.92 -17.20
C ARG A 13 11.36 2.58 -16.25
N PRO A 14 10.10 2.62 -16.72
CA PRO A 14 8.95 2.21 -15.90
C PRO A 14 9.14 0.78 -15.33
N PRO A 15 8.61 0.52 -14.11
CA PRO A 15 8.59 -0.84 -13.57
C PRO A 15 7.68 -1.73 -14.41
N VAL A 16 8.01 -3.03 -14.48
CA VAL A 16 7.11 -4.05 -15.05
C VAL A 16 6.28 -4.62 -13.91
N LEU A 17 4.95 -4.59 -14.04
CA LEU A 17 4.04 -5.17 -13.05
C LEU A 17 3.68 -6.59 -13.51
N SER A 18 3.92 -7.58 -12.65
CA SER A 18 3.54 -8.98 -12.85
C SER A 18 2.51 -9.33 -11.78
N VAL A 19 1.23 -9.31 -12.14
CA VAL A 19 0.13 -9.69 -11.24
C VAL A 19 -0.08 -11.20 -11.35
N VAL A 20 -0.15 -11.90 -10.22
CA VAL A 20 -0.49 -13.33 -10.18
C VAL A 20 -2.00 -13.51 -10.03
N ASP A 21 -2.53 -14.60 -10.58
CA ASP A 21 -3.99 -14.79 -10.75
C ASP A 21 -4.74 -15.12 -9.45
N ASP A 22 -4.11 -15.85 -8.51
CA ASP A 22 -4.76 -16.26 -7.27
C ASP A 22 -4.73 -15.15 -6.22
N PRO A 23 -5.88 -14.74 -5.65
CA PRO A 23 -5.92 -13.67 -4.66
C PRO A 23 -5.22 -14.07 -3.36
N PHE A 24 -4.58 -13.09 -2.73
CA PHE A 24 -3.89 -13.27 -1.47
C PHE A 24 -4.87 -13.51 -0.32
N VAL A 25 -4.56 -14.52 0.49
CA VAL A 25 -5.19 -14.79 1.78
C VAL A 25 -4.07 -14.85 2.82
N PRO A 26 -4.16 -14.08 3.93
CA PRO A 26 -3.15 -14.12 4.99
C PRO A 26 -3.00 -15.53 5.59
N ASP A 27 -1.77 -16.03 5.63
CA ASP A 27 -1.43 -17.27 6.33
C ASP A 27 -1.31 -17.05 7.84
N GLY A 28 -1.84 -17.98 8.64
CA GLY A 28 -1.68 -17.96 10.09
C GLY A 28 -2.47 -16.87 10.84
N VAL A 29 -3.38 -16.18 10.15
CA VAL A 29 -4.29 -15.19 10.74
C VAL A 29 -5.69 -15.79 10.85
N ASP A 30 -6.33 -15.64 12.00
CA ASP A 30 -7.72 -16.08 12.20
C ASP A 30 -8.69 -15.23 11.36
N PRO A 31 -9.42 -15.82 10.40
CA PRO A 31 -10.40 -15.10 9.59
C PRO A 31 -11.51 -14.45 10.43
N VAL A 32 -11.89 -15.05 11.57
CA VAL A 32 -12.93 -14.51 12.45
C VAL A 32 -12.48 -13.19 13.08
N GLU A 33 -11.22 -13.10 13.53
CA GLU A 33 -10.68 -11.86 14.10
C GLU A 33 -10.56 -10.75 13.05
N VAL A 34 -10.22 -11.10 11.80
CA VAL A 34 -10.24 -10.14 10.67
C VAL A 34 -11.65 -9.57 10.47
N ASP A 35 -12.65 -10.44 10.41
CA ASP A 35 -14.04 -10.05 10.21
C ASP A 35 -14.54 -9.17 11.37
N ASP A 36 -14.27 -9.56 12.61
CA ASP A 36 -14.65 -8.80 13.79
C ASP A 36 -14.02 -7.40 13.82
N ARG A 37 -12.74 -7.29 13.48
CA ARG A 37 -12.06 -5.99 13.33
C ARG A 37 -12.67 -5.13 12.24
N TRP A 38 -12.92 -5.72 11.07
CA TRP A 38 -13.54 -5.03 9.95
C TRP A 38 -14.93 -4.50 10.31
N GLN A 39 -15.77 -5.32 10.95
CA GLN A 39 -17.10 -4.90 11.38
C GLN A 39 -17.07 -3.81 12.47
N ARG A 40 -16.06 -3.80 13.35
CA ARG A 40 -15.84 -2.66 14.27
C ARG A 40 -15.52 -1.37 13.51
N MET A 41 -14.67 -1.45 12.49
CA MET A 41 -14.31 -0.30 11.65
C MET A 41 -15.50 0.24 10.86
N CYS A 42 -16.28 -0.62 10.19
CA CYS A 42 -17.48 -0.22 9.45
C CYS A 42 -18.54 0.42 10.35
N ARG A 43 -18.69 -0.05 11.59
CA ARG A 43 -19.59 0.59 12.58
C ARG A 43 -19.15 2.01 12.94
N PHE A 44 -17.84 2.26 12.99
CA PHE A 44 -17.30 3.60 13.28
C PHE A 44 -17.34 4.51 12.04
N ASN A 45 -17.01 3.98 10.87
CA ASN A 45 -17.03 4.71 9.60
C ASN A 45 -17.82 3.92 8.54
N PRO A 46 -19.13 4.21 8.37
CA PRO A 46 -19.99 3.54 7.40
C PRO A 46 -19.60 3.76 5.93
N ALA A 47 -18.70 4.71 5.63
CA ALA A 47 -18.20 4.93 4.28
C ALA A 47 -17.07 3.96 3.88
N LEU A 48 -16.57 3.15 4.82
CA LEU A 48 -15.61 2.09 4.50
C LEU A 48 -16.28 1.01 3.65
N PHE A 49 -15.62 0.64 2.56
CA PHE A 49 -15.98 -0.48 1.72
C PHE A 49 -14.76 -1.37 1.49
N ASP A 50 -15.00 -2.66 1.32
CA ASP A 50 -13.93 -3.60 1.00
C ASP A 50 -13.71 -3.60 -0.52
N GLY A 51 -12.65 -2.92 -0.94
CA GLY A 51 -12.21 -2.89 -2.33
C GLY A 51 -11.05 -3.86 -2.59
N THR A 52 -10.70 -4.03 -3.85
CA THR A 52 -9.50 -4.79 -4.24
C THR A 52 -8.28 -3.88 -4.26
N VAL A 53 -7.18 -4.33 -3.65
CA VAL A 53 -5.88 -3.65 -3.66
C VAL A 53 -4.79 -4.58 -4.19
N LEU A 54 -3.70 -3.99 -4.68
CA LEU A 54 -2.50 -4.75 -5.06
C LEU A 54 -1.56 -4.89 -3.86
N HIS A 55 -1.32 -6.13 -3.43
CA HIS A 55 -0.29 -6.48 -2.46
C HIS A 55 1.03 -6.77 -3.16
N VAL A 56 2.12 -6.16 -2.70
CA VAL A 56 3.48 -6.38 -3.23
C VAL A 56 4.08 -7.64 -2.62
N LEU A 57 4.24 -8.69 -3.42
CA LEU A 57 4.94 -9.93 -3.05
C LEU A 57 6.46 -9.77 -3.08
N GLY A 58 6.97 -8.99 -4.02
CA GLY A 58 8.41 -8.80 -4.19
C GLY A 58 8.77 -7.80 -5.26
N VAL A 59 9.98 -7.24 -5.17
CA VAL A 59 10.53 -6.31 -6.16
C VAL A 59 11.95 -6.76 -6.51
N HIS A 60 12.18 -7.00 -7.81
CA HIS A 60 13.46 -7.51 -8.30
C HIS A 60 13.99 -6.64 -9.44
N ARG A 61 15.30 -6.39 -9.46
CA ARG A 61 15.94 -5.74 -10.62
C ARG A 61 15.86 -6.67 -11.83
N ASN A 62 15.46 -6.15 -12.98
CA ASN A 62 15.31 -6.91 -14.23
C ASN A 62 16.28 -6.41 -15.32
N GLY A 63 17.47 -5.93 -14.92
CA GLY A 63 18.48 -5.40 -15.83
C GLY A 63 18.19 -4.00 -16.38
N HIS A 64 19.21 -3.36 -16.96
CA HIS A 64 19.14 -2.05 -17.64
C HIS A 64 18.49 -0.91 -16.83
N GLY A 65 18.56 -0.96 -15.50
CA GLY A 65 18.00 0.06 -14.62
C GLY A 65 16.48 0.00 -14.42
N GLY A 66 15.84 -1.14 -14.68
CA GLY A 66 14.42 -1.39 -14.35
C GLY A 66 14.22 -2.32 -13.15
N VAL A 67 12.96 -2.53 -12.81
CA VAL A 67 12.49 -3.55 -11.86
C VAL A 67 11.26 -4.28 -12.40
N THR A 68 11.08 -5.51 -11.94
CA THR A 68 9.82 -6.24 -11.99
C THR A 68 9.24 -6.27 -10.58
N MET A 69 7.96 -5.93 -10.46
CA MET A 69 7.18 -6.00 -9.22
C MET A 69 6.22 -7.16 -9.34
N HIS A 70 6.34 -8.14 -8.45
CA HIS A 70 5.37 -9.22 -8.32
C HIS A 70 4.27 -8.76 -7.38
N LEU A 71 3.05 -8.76 -7.89
CA LEU A 71 1.87 -8.25 -7.22
C LEU A 71 0.81 -9.35 -7.17
N VAL A 72 -0.09 -9.24 -6.21
CA VAL A 72 -1.26 -10.09 -6.08
C VAL A 72 -2.44 -9.25 -5.67
N GLU A 73 -3.63 -9.56 -6.18
CA GLU A 73 -4.85 -8.93 -5.70
C GLU A 73 -5.19 -9.38 -4.28
N CYS A 74 -5.68 -8.46 -3.47
CA CYS A 74 -5.97 -8.69 -2.06
C CYS A 74 -7.19 -7.87 -1.67
N SER A 75 -7.99 -8.39 -0.73
CA SER A 75 -9.08 -7.62 -0.11
C SER A 75 -8.49 -6.49 0.75
N TYR A 76 -9.02 -5.28 0.60
CA TYR A 76 -8.59 -4.09 1.34
C TYR A 76 -8.70 -4.28 2.84
N ARG A 77 -9.71 -5.04 3.31
CA ARG A 77 -9.91 -5.30 4.74
C ARG A 77 -8.64 -5.85 5.41
N TYR A 78 -7.89 -6.72 4.73
CA TYR A 78 -6.66 -7.30 5.27
C TYR A 78 -5.58 -6.25 5.50
N ALA A 79 -5.50 -5.20 4.68
CA ALA A 79 -4.60 -4.07 4.92
C ALA A 79 -5.15 -3.13 6.01
N ALA A 80 -6.47 -2.91 6.01
CA ALA A 80 -7.14 -1.92 6.81
C ALA A 80 -7.18 -2.27 8.31
N VAL A 81 -7.35 -3.55 8.65
CA VAL A 81 -7.45 -4.02 10.05
C VAL A 81 -6.11 -4.13 10.78
N GLN A 82 -4.99 -3.92 10.06
CA GLN A 82 -3.66 -4.09 10.63
C GLN A 82 -3.32 -2.96 11.60
N ASP A 83 -2.66 -3.31 12.69
CA ASP A 83 -2.07 -2.40 13.65
C ASP A 83 -0.73 -2.98 14.17
N ALA A 84 -0.15 -2.37 15.20
CA ALA A 84 1.13 -2.82 15.75
C ALA A 84 1.09 -4.24 16.38
N ALA A 85 -0.08 -4.74 16.75
CA ALA A 85 -0.29 -6.04 17.40
C ALA A 85 -0.96 -7.08 16.48
N PHE A 86 -1.49 -6.67 15.32
CA PHE A 86 -2.17 -7.53 14.37
C PHE A 86 -1.71 -7.21 12.93
N ASP A 87 -0.96 -8.12 12.32
CA ASP A 87 -0.39 -7.96 10.97
C ASP A 87 -0.89 -9.10 10.08
N CYS A 88 -1.59 -8.76 9.00
CA CYS A 88 -2.05 -9.70 7.97
C CYS A 88 -0.99 -9.95 6.90
N GLY A 89 0.21 -9.37 7.03
CA GLY A 89 1.28 -9.47 6.05
C GLY A 89 1.06 -8.61 4.80
N VAL A 90 -0.06 -7.90 4.71
CA VAL A 90 -0.41 -7.13 3.51
C VAL A 90 0.38 -5.83 3.48
N ARG A 91 1.03 -5.61 2.34
CA ARG A 91 1.76 -4.39 1.98
C ARG A 91 1.24 -3.91 0.64
N THR A 92 0.46 -2.83 0.65
CA THR A 92 -0.22 -2.33 -0.55
C THR A 92 0.74 -1.56 -1.45
N LEU A 93 0.50 -1.62 -2.77
CA LEU A 93 1.21 -0.80 -3.74
C LEU A 93 0.68 0.64 -3.67
N GLY A 94 1.50 1.53 -3.13
CA GLY A 94 1.24 2.97 -3.09
C GLY A 94 2.06 3.75 -4.10
N VAL A 95 1.52 4.87 -4.55
CA VAL A 95 2.22 5.86 -5.38
C VAL A 95 2.23 7.22 -4.68
N LYS A 96 3.30 7.97 -4.92
CA LYS A 96 3.51 9.29 -4.32
C LYS A 96 4.30 10.17 -5.27
N GLY A 97 3.74 11.34 -5.57
CA GLY A 97 4.39 12.39 -6.35
C GLY A 97 5.23 13.30 -5.46
N MET A 98 6.38 13.72 -5.95
CA MET A 98 7.19 14.79 -5.35
C MET A 98 7.09 16.03 -6.23
N VAL A 99 6.11 16.89 -5.92
CA VAL A 99 5.87 18.12 -6.69
C VAL A 99 6.81 19.22 -6.20
N HIS A 100 7.59 19.77 -7.13
CA HIS A 100 8.49 20.89 -6.87
C HIS A 100 7.92 22.20 -7.41
N CYS A 101 8.03 23.28 -6.66
CA CYS A 101 7.67 24.63 -7.07
C CYS A 101 8.61 25.63 -6.41
N ASP A 102 9.34 26.44 -7.21
CA ASP A 102 10.30 27.45 -6.73
C ASP A 102 11.28 26.93 -5.66
N GLY A 103 11.86 25.74 -5.89
CA GLY A 103 12.80 25.10 -4.96
C GLY A 103 12.17 24.52 -3.68
N LYS A 104 10.84 24.52 -3.56
CA LYS A 104 10.10 23.94 -2.45
C LYS A 104 9.39 22.65 -2.87
N LEU A 105 9.03 21.82 -1.90
CA LEU A 105 8.23 20.61 -2.09
C LEU A 105 6.81 20.81 -1.58
N LEU A 106 5.82 20.31 -2.32
CA LEU A 106 4.43 20.27 -1.88
C LEU A 106 4.23 19.13 -0.87
N LEU A 107 3.68 19.48 0.29
CA LEU A 107 3.24 18.55 1.32
C LEU A 107 1.77 18.82 1.65
N GLY A 108 1.00 17.75 1.83
CA GLY A 108 -0.35 17.80 2.37
C GLY A 108 -0.34 17.33 3.83
N ARG A 109 -1.14 17.99 4.69
CA ARG A 109 -1.43 17.47 6.02
C ARG A 109 -2.72 16.66 5.95
N ARG A 110 -2.65 15.40 6.37
CA ARG A 110 -3.82 14.51 6.43
C ARG A 110 -4.80 15.02 7.46
N ALA A 111 -6.10 14.94 7.16
CA ALA A 111 -7.13 15.29 8.11
C ALA A 111 -7.09 14.36 9.34
N ASP A 112 -7.55 14.83 10.49
CA ASP A 112 -7.45 14.06 11.74
C ASP A 112 -8.43 12.88 11.82
N TRP A 113 -9.38 12.81 10.88
CA TRP A 113 -10.42 11.77 10.83
C TRP A 113 -10.16 10.67 9.78
N VAL A 114 -9.01 10.68 9.11
CA VAL A 114 -8.67 9.58 8.18
C VAL A 114 -8.22 8.34 8.94
N HIS A 115 -8.47 7.16 8.37
CA HIS A 115 -8.15 5.88 9.00
C HIS A 115 -6.65 5.69 9.27
N HIS A 116 -5.81 5.92 8.26
CA HIS A 116 -4.36 5.78 8.38
C HIS A 116 -3.67 7.14 8.52
N TYR A 117 -2.80 7.26 9.55
CA TYR A 117 -1.92 8.39 9.78
C TYR A 117 -2.64 9.75 9.90
N PRO A 118 -3.63 9.90 10.81
CA PRO A 118 -4.33 11.16 11.02
C PRO A 118 -3.37 12.28 11.44
N GLY A 119 -3.57 13.49 10.89
CA GLY A 119 -2.79 14.68 11.24
C GLY A 119 -1.35 14.72 10.73
N GLN A 120 -0.87 13.64 10.10
CA GLN A 120 0.51 13.52 9.61
C GLN A 120 0.72 14.26 8.29
N TRP A 121 1.96 14.71 8.05
CA TRP A 121 2.38 15.30 6.78
C TRP A 121 2.78 14.22 5.78
N GLU A 122 2.44 14.43 4.51
CA GLU A 122 2.82 13.52 3.42
C GLU A 122 3.12 14.28 2.13
N PHE A 123 3.98 13.72 1.25
CA PHE A 123 4.07 14.25 -0.12
C PHE A 123 2.78 13.99 -0.87
N ALA A 124 2.29 15.02 -1.56
CA ALA A 124 1.07 14.98 -2.34
C ALA A 124 1.38 15.35 -3.81
N PRO A 125 0.70 14.74 -4.80
CA PRO A 125 -0.40 13.77 -4.65
C PRO A 125 0.09 12.36 -4.25
N ALA A 126 -0.76 11.58 -3.60
CA ALA A 126 -0.48 10.20 -3.22
C ALA A 126 -1.75 9.35 -3.15
N GLY A 127 -1.61 8.03 -3.31
CA GLY A 127 -2.72 7.10 -3.27
C GLY A 127 -2.29 5.64 -3.39
N GLY A 128 -3.24 4.72 -3.24
CA GLY A 128 -3.06 3.31 -3.59
C GLY A 128 -3.31 3.09 -5.09
N VAL A 129 -2.63 2.09 -5.67
CA VAL A 129 -2.91 1.64 -7.04
C VAL A 129 -4.00 0.60 -7.00
N GLU A 130 -5.07 0.83 -7.77
CA GLU A 130 -6.16 -0.12 -7.97
C GLU A 130 -5.84 -1.06 -9.14
N PRO A 131 -6.22 -2.35 -9.08
CA PRO A 131 -6.07 -3.26 -10.20
C PRO A 131 -6.81 -2.78 -11.46
N GLY A 132 -6.26 -3.06 -12.64
CA GLY A 132 -6.89 -2.75 -13.94
C GLY A 132 -6.95 -1.25 -14.30
N ARG A 133 -6.28 -0.38 -13.54
CA ARG A 133 -6.16 1.05 -13.83
C ARG A 133 -4.71 1.37 -14.22
N ASP A 134 -4.53 2.08 -15.33
CA ASP A 134 -3.25 2.73 -15.63
C ASP A 134 -3.05 3.92 -14.66
N PRO A 135 -1.83 4.11 -14.11
CA PRO A 135 -1.51 5.22 -13.22
C PRO A 135 -1.49 6.59 -13.91
#